data_AF-A0A7V2ECV1-F1
#
_entry.id   AF-A0A7V2ECV1-F1
#
_cell.length_a   1.000
_cell.length_b   1.000
_cell.length_c   1.000
_cell.angle_alpha   90.00
_cell.angle_beta   90.00
_cell.angle_gamma   90.00
#
_symmetry.space_group_name_H-M   'P 1'
#
loop_
_entity.id
_entity.type
_entity.pdbx_description
1 polymer ?
#
loop_
_entity_poly.entity_id
_entity_poly.type
_entity_poly.pdbx_seq_one_letter_code
_entity_poly.pdbx_strand_id
1 'polypeptide(L)' 'LSGAFASGQKFVRDNFGPIVVPKNAVFVMGDNRDYSLDSRFWGPLDIKYLKGKPRIIYFSWGDKGLRLNRIFKIIG' A
#
# COMPACT_ATOMS: atom_id res chain seq x y z
N LEU A 1 -7.27 21.41 -9.71
CA LEU A 1 -6.97 19.97 -9.79
C LEU A 1 -6.81 19.44 -8.36
N SER A 2 -7.90 19.13 -7.68
CA SER A 2 -7.88 18.62 -6.31
C SER A 2 -8.99 17.59 -6.16
N GLY A 3 -8.69 16.34 -6.51
CA GLY A 3 -9.47 15.23 -5.99
C GLY A 3 -9.22 15.21 -4.48
N ALA A 4 -10.19 15.66 -3.70
CA ALA A 4 -10.07 15.79 -2.26
C ALA A 4 -9.68 14.44 -1.66
N PHE A 5 -8.45 14.32 -1.17
CA PHE A 5 -8.07 13.25 -0.24
C PHE A 5 -9.03 13.34 0.94
N ALA A 6 -9.72 12.24 1.23
CA ALA A 6 -10.99 12.27 1.95
C ALA A 6 -10.91 13.00 3.29
N SER A 7 -11.23 14.29 3.28
CA SER A 7 -11.63 15.05 4.46
C SER A 7 -13.11 14.77 4.70
N GLY A 8 -13.41 13.68 5.38
CA GLY A 8 -14.78 13.33 5.75
C GLY A 8 -15.14 11.90 5.39
N GLN A 9 -15.59 11.18 6.41
CA GLN A 9 -15.96 9.79 6.38
C GLN A 9 -17.06 9.50 5.33
N LYS A 10 -16.68 8.90 4.20
CA LYS A 10 -17.55 8.03 3.41
C LYS A 10 -16.63 7.09 2.62
N PHE A 11 -16.62 5.83 3.02
CA PHE A 11 -15.65 4.81 2.62
C PHE A 11 -15.26 4.87 1.15
N VAL A 12 -14.02 5.30 0.87
CA VAL A 12 -13.42 5.25 -0.47
C VAL A 12 -12.93 3.83 -0.76
N ARG A 13 -13.85 2.86 -0.64
CA ARG A 13 -13.58 1.44 -0.88
C ARG A 13 -13.66 1.13 -2.36
N ASP A 14 -14.87 1.05 -2.89
CA ASP A 14 -15.11 0.47 -4.22
C ASP A 14 -15.01 1.51 -5.35
N ASN A 15 -15.34 2.78 -5.05
CA ASN A 15 -15.39 3.85 -6.05
C ASN A 15 -14.31 4.93 -5.80
N PHE A 16 -13.04 4.55 -5.71
CA PHE A 16 -11.93 5.51 -5.63
C PHE A 16 -11.54 6.05 -7.01
N GLY A 17 -11.49 7.38 -7.14
CA GLY A 17 -10.95 8.07 -8.31
C GLY A 17 -11.99 8.51 -9.35
N PRO A 18 -11.55 8.90 -10.56
CA PRO A 18 -10.16 8.92 -11.02
C PRO A 18 -9.31 10.01 -10.33
N ILE A 19 -8.00 9.78 -10.24
CA ILE A 19 -7.03 10.79 -9.81
C ILE A 19 -5.88 10.88 -10.81
N VAL A 20 -5.27 12.06 -10.90
CA VAL A 20 -4.00 12.24 -11.61
C VAL A 20 -2.90 12.26 -10.55
N VAL A 21 -1.95 11.34 -10.65
CA VAL A 21 -0.80 11.29 -9.75
C VAL A 21 0.19 12.40 -10.16
N PRO A 22 0.58 13.29 -9.25
CA PRO A 22 1.57 14.33 -9.54
C PRO A 22 2.92 13.75 -9.97
N LYS A 23 3.71 14.56 -10.70
CA LYS A 23 5.10 14.22 -10.98
C LYS A 23 5.87 14.00 -9.68
N ASN A 24 6.79 13.02 -9.68
CA ASN A 24 7.60 12.63 -8.52
C ASN A 24 6.81 12.07 -7.32
N ALA A 25 5.59 11.59 -7.55
CA ALA A 25 4.81 10.89 -6.55
C ALA A 25 4.36 9.52 -7.07
N VAL A 26 3.99 8.64 -6.14
CA VAL A 26 3.40 7.33 -6.42
C VAL A 26 2.10 7.18 -5.65
N PHE A 27 1.09 6.58 -6.28
CA PHE A 27 -0.12 6.18 -5.59
C PHE A 27 0.04 4.72 -5.14
N VAL A 28 -0.01 4.48 -3.83
CA VAL A 28 0.18 3.14 -3.26
C VAL A 28 -1.12 2.61 -2.68
N MET A 29 -1.33 1.30 -2.84
CA MET A 29 -2.45 0.58 -2.25
C MET A 29 -1.94 -0.67 -1.56
N GLY A 30 -2.55 -1.02 -0.43
CA GLY A 30 -2.31 -2.32 0.19
C GLY A 30 -3.07 -3.42 -0.54
N ASP A 31 -2.56 -4.65 -0.48
CA ASP A 31 -3.26 -5.82 -1.03
C ASP A 31 -4.56 -6.12 -0.26
N ASN A 32 -4.57 -5.89 1.06
CA ASN A 32 -5.75 -6.02 1.90
C ASN A 32 -6.58 -4.72 1.89
N ARG A 33 -7.39 -4.53 0.83
CA ARG A 33 -8.06 -3.27 0.49
C ARG A 33 -9.00 -2.72 1.56
N ASP A 34 -9.68 -3.58 2.30
CA ASP A 34 -10.63 -3.17 3.35
C ASP A 34 -9.94 -2.70 4.63
N TYR A 35 -8.68 -3.10 4.82
CA TYR A 35 -7.89 -2.88 6.04
C TYR A 35 -6.56 -2.18 5.75
N SER A 36 -6.50 -1.39 4.69
CA SER A 36 -5.32 -0.61 4.33
C SER A 36 -5.62 0.88 4.40
N LEU A 37 -4.89 1.59 5.26
CA LEU A 37 -4.85 3.05 5.28
C LEU A 37 -3.77 3.51 4.29
N ASP A 38 -4.10 3.52 3.01
CA ASP A 38 -3.17 3.80 1.91
C ASP A 38 -3.49 5.13 1.20
N SER A 39 -2.94 5.35 0.00
CA SER A 39 -3.08 6.62 -0.72
C SER A 39 -4.52 7.03 -1.00
N ARG A 40 -5.50 6.12 -0.86
CA ARG A 40 -6.92 6.47 -0.91
C ARG A 40 -7.36 7.42 0.20
N PHE A 41 -6.66 7.41 1.33
CA PHE A 41 -6.97 8.20 2.52
C PHE A 41 -6.05 9.42 2.68
N TRP A 42 -4.75 9.25 2.47
CA TRP A 42 -3.74 10.30 2.71
C TRP A 42 -3.07 10.85 1.44
N GLY A 43 -3.45 10.36 0.26
CA GLY A 43 -2.97 10.84 -1.04
C GLY A 43 -1.68 10.19 -1.56
N PRO A 44 -1.16 10.60 -2.72
CA PRO A 44 0.08 10.07 -3.27
C PRO A 44 1.29 10.31 -2.38
N LEU A 45 2.19 9.33 -2.32
CA LEU A 45 3.46 9.39 -1.61
C LEU A 45 4.52 10.06 -2.49
N ASP A 46 5.21 11.07 -1.97
CA ASP A 46 6.40 11.64 -2.62
C ASP A 46 7.51 10.58 -2.72
N ILE A 47 8.07 10.43 -3.92
CA ILE A 47 9.06 9.39 -4.23
C ILE A 47 10.33 9.51 -3.37
N LYS A 48 10.63 10.69 -2.81
CA LYS A 48 11.78 10.87 -1.90
C LYS A 48 11.68 10.05 -0.62
N TYR A 49 10.47 9.64 -0.23
CA TYR A 49 10.24 8.77 0.92
C TYR A 49 10.25 7.28 0.57
N LEU A 50 10.35 6.92 -0.72
CA LEU A 50 10.39 5.54 -1.18
C LEU A 50 11.80 4.97 -1.01
N LYS A 51 11.97 4.00 -0.11
CA LYS A 51 13.29 3.41 0.19
C LYS A 51 13.70 2.29 -0.77
N GLY A 52 12.76 1.53 -1.31
CA GLY A 52 13.09 0.38 -2.17
C GLY A 52 11.92 -0.58 -2.37
N LYS A 53 12.21 -1.72 -3.01
CA LYS A 53 11.24 -2.78 -3.30
C LYS A 53 11.49 -3.99 -2.38
N PRO A 54 10.49 -4.51 -1.65
CA PRO A 54 10.65 -5.75 -0.89
C PRO A 54 10.86 -6.91 -1.88
N ARG A 55 11.91 -7.71 -1.67
CA ARG A 55 12.30 -8.81 -2.57
C ARG A 55 12.24 -10.19 -1.94
N ILE A 56 12.39 -10.29 -0.62
CA ILE A 56 12.58 -11.57 0.07
C ILE A 56 11.82 -11.53 1.40
N ILE A 57 11.18 -12.65 1.76
CA ILE A 57 10.68 -12.88 3.12
C ILE A 57 11.81 -13.49 3.95
N TYR A 58 12.43 -12.69 4.81
CA TYR A 58 13.50 -13.16 5.68
C TYR A 58 12.98 -14.03 6.84
N PHE A 59 11.82 -13.68 7.40
CA PHE A 59 11.26 -14.35 8.57
C PHE A 59 9.73 -14.41 8.51
N SER A 60 9.13 -15.51 8.97
CA SER A 60 7.68 -15.66 9.07
C SER A 60 7.28 -16.65 10.16
N TRP A 61 6.51 -16.17 11.14
CA TRP A 61 5.97 -16.96 12.25
C TRP A 61 4.44 -16.89 12.24
N GLY A 62 3.76 -17.95 12.67
CA GLY A 62 2.32 -17.94 12.90
C GLY A 62 1.91 -18.88 14.02
N ASP A 63 0.61 -19.13 14.13
CA ASP A 63 0.02 -19.87 15.26
C ASP A 63 0.59 -21.28 15.46
N LYS A 64 1.11 -21.90 14.39
CA LYS A 64 1.76 -23.23 14.41
C LYS A 64 3.29 -23.16 14.40
N GLY A 65 3.89 -22.00 14.69
CA GLY A 65 5.33 -21.78 14.69
C GLY A 65 5.88 -21.21 13.38
N LEU A 66 7.15 -21.53 13.09
CA LEU A 66 7.90 -21.00 11.95
C LEU A 66 7.34 -21.49 10.60
N ARG A 67 7.05 -20.58 9.68
CA ARG A 67 6.51 -20.87 8.34
C ARG A 67 7.64 -21.05 7.32
N LEU A 68 8.34 -22.18 7.40
CA LEU A 68 9.53 -22.50 6.59
C LEU A 68 9.30 -22.34 5.08
N ASN A 69 8.11 -22.69 4.58
CA ASN A 69 7.73 -22.56 3.17
C ASN A 69 7.66 -21.11 2.65
N ARG A 70 7.78 -20.11 3.53
CA ARG A 70 7.80 -18.69 3.17
C ARG A 70 9.19 -18.08 3.24
N ILE A 71 10.13 -18.69 3.97
CA ILE A 71 11.47 -18.13 4.17
C ILE A 71 12.23 -18.19 2.85
N PHE A 72 12.94 -17.11 2.52
CA PHE A 72 13.65 -16.90 1.25
C PHE A 72 12.76 -16.94 -0.01
N LYS A 73 11.43 -16.91 0.16
CA LYS A 73 10.54 -16.71 -0.97
C LYS A 73 10.83 -15.35 -1.60
N ILE A 74 11.16 -15.37 -2.89
CA ILE A 74 11.31 -14.17 -3.70
C ILE A 74 9.92 -13.60 -3.96
N ILE A 75 9.74 -12.31 -3.68
CA ILE A 75 8.53 -11.54 -3.98
C ILE A 75 8.85 -10.66 -5.18
N GLY A 76 8.06 -10.81 -6.24
CA GLY A 76 8.18 -10.10 -7.50
C GLY A 76 6.88 -10.19 -8.27
#